data_AF-A0A346TFN8-F1
#
_entry.id   AF-A0A346TFN8-F1
#
_cell.length_a   1.000
_cell.length_b   1.000
_cell.length_c   1.000
_cell.angle_alpha   90.00
_cell.angle_beta   90.00
_cell.angle_gamma   90.00
#
_symmetry.space_group_name_H-M   'P 1'
#
loop_
_entity.id
_entity.type
_entity.pdbx_description
1 polymer ?
#
loop_
_entity_poly.entity_id
_entity_poly.type
_entity_poly.pdbx_seq_one_letter_code
_entity_poly.pdbx_strand_id
1 'polypeptide(L)' 'METDSRKLPFILTIIAVLALLYSDAVRAWTGEIHGRVVCDVCGDSSVGPEDHVLAGAE' A
#
# COMPACT_ATOMS: atom_id res chain seq x y z
N MET A 1 -31.39 2.69 9.33
CA MET A 1 -30.85 4.03 9.01
C MET A 1 -30.32 3.92 7.58
N GLU A 2 -31.21 3.99 6.60
CA GLU A 2 -30.85 3.90 5.18
C GLU A 2 -29.86 5.00 4.82
N THR A 3 -28.61 4.63 4.54
CA THR A 3 -27.64 5.52 3.91
C THR A 3 -28.05 5.73 2.46
N ASP A 4 -28.48 6.95 2.12
CA ASP A 4 -28.77 7.35 0.74
C ASP A 4 -27.52 7.11 -0.13
N SER A 5 -27.63 6.18 -1.08
CA SER A 5 -26.55 5.70 -1.96
C SER A 5 -25.85 6.84 -2.74
N ARG A 6 -26.54 7.98 -2.95
CA ARG A 6 -25.97 9.16 -3.62
C ARG A 6 -25.07 10.00 -2.72
N LYS A 7 -25.19 9.85 -1.40
CA LYS A 7 -24.33 10.54 -0.42
C LYS A 7 -22.96 9.87 -0.31
N LEU A 8 -22.88 8.57 -0.54
CA LEU A 8 -21.62 7.82 -0.46
C LEU A 8 -20.53 8.34 -1.41
N PRO A 9 -20.77 8.55 -2.73
CA PRO A 9 -19.74 9.10 -3.60
C PRO A 9 -19.36 10.52 -3.22
N PHE A 10 -20.31 11.33 -2.76
CA PHE A 10 -20.05 12.70 -2.33
C PHE A 10 -19.16 12.75 -1.08
N ILE A 11 -19.44 11.88 -0.10
CA ILE A 11 -18.64 11.73 1.12
C ILE A 11 -17.22 11.24 0.77
N LEU A 12 -17.10 10.25 -0.12
CA LEU A 12 -15.79 9.75 -0.58
C LEU A 12 -14.97 10.84 -1.28
N THR A 13 -15.60 11.65 -2.13
CA THR A 13 -14.93 12.78 -2.79
C THR A 13 -14.45 13.82 -1.77
N ILE A 14 -15.27 14.17 -0.77
CA ILE A 14 -14.85 15.08 0.29
C ILE A 14 -13.66 14.52 1.06
N ILE A 15 -13.70 13.24 1.44
CA ILE A 15 -12.59 12.58 2.15
C ILE A 15 -11.31 12.62 1.30
N ALA A 16 -11.39 12.32 0.00
CA ALA A 16 -10.23 12.35 -0.90
C ALA A 16 -9.63 13.75 -1.04
N VAL A 17 -10.47 14.78 -1.20
CA VAL A 17 -10.03 16.18 -1.27
C VAL A 17 -9.36 16.59 0.04
N LEU A 18 -9.95 16.26 1.19
CA LEU A 18 -9.33 16.54 2.49
C LEU A 18 -7.99 15.81 2.63
N ALA A 19 -7.90 14.52 2.29
CA ALA A 19 -6.65 13.76 2.36
C ALA A 19 -5.52 14.40 1.53
N LEU A 20 -5.83 14.91 0.33
CA LEU A 20 -4.87 15.64 -0.50
C LEU A 20 -4.41 16.95 0.15
N LEU A 21 -5.33 17.73 0.72
CA LEU A 21 -5.01 18.97 1.42
C LEU A 21 -4.17 18.77 2.69
N TYR A 22 -4.24 17.58 3.31
CA TYR A 22 -3.44 17.23 4.49
C TYR A 22 -2.15 16.45 4.17
N SER A 23 -1.81 16.26 2.88
CA SER A 23 -0.66 15.45 2.46
C SER A 23 0.70 16.12 2.69
N ASP A 24 0.75 17.43 2.95
CA ASP A 24 1.98 18.20 3.19
C ASP A 24 2.77 17.75 4.44
N ALA A 25 2.17 16.95 5.32
CA ALA A 25 2.83 16.36 6.49
C ALA A 25 3.59 15.06 6.20
N VAL A 26 3.46 14.48 5.01
CA VAL A 26 4.16 13.23 4.64
C VAL A 26 5.58 13.55 4.22
N ARG A 27 6.50 13.59 5.18
CA ARG A 27 7.94 13.59 4.87
C ARG A 27 8.26 12.27 4.17
N ALA A 28 8.84 12.34 2.97
CA ALA A 28 9.34 11.16 2.29
C ALA A 28 10.28 10.39 3.23
N TRP A 29 10.17 9.06 3.24
CA TRP A 29 11.11 8.23 3.98
C TRP A 29 12.50 8.43 3.38
N THR A 30 13.42 8.94 4.20
CA THR A 30 14.83 9.19 3.82
C THR A 30 15.80 8.21 4.49
N GLY A 31 15.26 7.23 5.22
CA GLY A 31 16.06 6.17 5.82
C GLY A 31 16.34 5.03 4.85
N GLU A 32 17.17 4.10 5.28
CA GLU A 32 17.41 2.84 4.57
C GLU A 32 16.24 1.87 4.81
N ILE A 33 15.77 1.22 3.74
CA ILE A 33 14.79 0.13 3.83
C ILE A 33 15.57 -1.18 3.86
N HIS A 34 15.55 -1.84 5.00
CA HIS A 34 16.11 -3.17 5.14
C HIS A 34 15.05 -4.20 4.76
N GLY A 35 15.29 -4.90 3.66
CA GLY A 35 14.39 -5.93 3.15
C GLY A 35 15.16 -7.12 2.60
N ARG A 36 14.43 -8.15 2.21
CA ARG A 36 14.96 -9.28 1.44
C ARG A 36 14.14 -9.42 0.18
N VAL A 37 14.79 -9.76 -0.92
CA VAL A 37 14.10 -10.18 -2.14
C VAL A 37 13.93 -11.69 -2.06
N VAL A 38 12.74 -12.16 -2.40
CA VAL A 38 12.38 -13.57 -2.35
C VAL A 38 11.85 -13.97 -3.72
N CYS A 39 12.32 -15.10 -4.24
CA CYS A 39 11.74 -15.72 -5.42
C CYS A 39 10.45 -16.45 -5.01
N ASP A 40 9.31 -15.96 -5.48
CA ASP A 40 8.01 -16.61 -5.36
C ASP A 40 7.96 -17.81 -6.32
N VAL A 41 8.23 -19.00 -5.77
CA VAL A 41 8.34 -20.24 -6.55
C VAL A 41 6.97 -20.70 -7.05
N CYS A 42 5.92 -20.44 -6.27
CA CYS A 42 4.55 -20.84 -6.59
C CYS A 42 3.81 -19.80 -7.44
N GLY A 43 4.31 -18.57 -7.53
CA GLY A 43 3.69 -17.47 -8.25
C GLY A 43 2.38 -17.00 -7.61
N ASP A 44 2.21 -17.16 -6.30
CA ASP A 44 0.97 -16.86 -5.57
C ASP A 44 0.98 -15.50 -4.85
N SER A 45 2.07 -14.75 -4.99
CA SER A 45 2.30 -13.44 -4.35
C SER A 45 2.30 -13.48 -2.82
N SER A 46 2.45 -14.67 -2.22
CA SER A 46 2.66 -14.88 -0.80
C SER A 46 4.11 -15.28 -0.54
N VAL A 47 4.50 -15.39 0.73
CA VAL A 47 5.80 -15.95 1.11
C VAL A 47 5.56 -17.30 1.78
N GLY A 48 5.95 -18.36 1.09
CA GLY A 48 5.82 -19.76 1.52
C GLY A 48 7.15 -20.41 1.95
N PRO A 49 7.10 -21.60 2.56
CA PRO A 49 8.29 -22.38 2.91
C PRO A 49 9.15 -22.82 1.71
N GLU A 50 8.58 -22.86 0.52
CA GLU A 50 9.22 -23.17 -0.76
C GLU A 50 10.02 -22.00 -1.35
N ASP A 51 9.76 -20.79 -0.87
CA ASP A 51 10.33 -19.58 -1.44
C ASP A 51 11.74 -19.31 -0.93
N HIS A 52 12.59 -18.79 -1.82
CA HIS A 52 14.01 -18.64 -1.54
C HIS A 52 14.45 -17.18 -1.57
N VAL A 53 15.24 -16.80 -0.56
CA VAL A 53 15.87 -15.47 -0.51
C VAL A 53 16.92 -15.35 -1.61
N LEU A 54 16.84 -14.28 -2.40
CA LEU A 54 17.79 -13.94 -3.44
C LEU A 54 18.86 -12.99 -2.88
N ALA A 55 20.13 -13.41 -2.96
CA ALA A 55 21.27 -12.55 -2.65
C ALA A 55 21.65 -11.71 -3.87
N GLY A 56 21.99 -10.43 -3.66
CA GLY A 56 22.43 -9.53 -4.73
C GLY A 56 21.33 -9.13 -5.72
N ALA A 57 20.06 -9.28 -5.34
CA ALA A 57 18.96 -8.72 -6.12
C ALA A 57 19.00 -7.19 -6.05
N GLU A 58 18.94 -6.55 -7.22
CA GLU A 58 18.94 -5.10 -7.43
C GLU A 58 17.72 -4.63 -8.22
#